data_AF-A0A497DNH7-F1
#
_entry.id   AF-A0A497DNH7-F1
#
_cell.length_a   1.000
_cell.length_b   1.000
_cell.length_c   1.000
_cell.angle_alpha   90.00
_cell.angle_beta   90.00
_cell.angle_gamma   90.00
#
_symmetry.space_group_name_H-M   'P 1'
#
loop_
_entity.id
_entity.type
_entity.pdbx_description
1 polymer ?
#
loop_
_entity_poly.entity_id
_entity_poly.type
_entity_poly.pdbx_seq_one_letter_code
_entity_poly.pdbx_strand_id
1 'polypeptide(L)' 'IPKDVPVYIHCRSGQRSYNAVLALKAKGYTQVFNISGGFVGICAYEYFNDKTMGRKPIVTEYNHN' A
#
# COMPACT_ATOMS: atom_id res chain seq x y z
N ILE A 1 16.88 2.22 2.31
CA ILE A 1 15.75 1.47 2.89
C ILE A 1 16.25 0.82 4.16
N PRO A 2 15.64 1.08 5.33
CA PRO A 2 16.01 0.42 6.58
C PRO A 2 15.93 -1.11 6.46
N LYS A 3 16.77 -1.83 7.19
CA LYS A 3 16.82 -3.32 7.16
C LYS A 3 16.27 -3.96 8.43
N ASP A 4 16.19 -3.18 9.48
CA ASP A 4 15.86 -3.53 10.85
C ASP A 4 14.37 -3.33 11.18
N VAL A 5 13.61 -2.66 10.31
CA VAL A 5 12.17 -2.45 10.48
C VAL A 5 11.37 -2.94 9.26
N PRO A 6 10.08 -3.30 9.44
CA PRO A 6 9.17 -3.56 8.34
C PRO A 6 9.02 -2.36 7.40
N VAL A 7 9.14 -2.61 6.09
CA VAL A 7 8.96 -1.61 5.04
C VAL A 7 7.84 -2.06 4.10
N TYR A 8 6.75 -1.28 4.09
CA TYR A 8 5.61 -1.49 3.21
C TYR A 8 5.73 -0.62 1.96
N ILE A 9 5.67 -1.24 0.79
CA ILE A 9 5.86 -0.59 -0.50
C ILE A 9 4.54 -0.64 -1.26
N HIS A 10 4.12 0.48 -1.80
CA HIS A 10 2.92 0.58 -2.62
C HIS A 10 3.20 1.31 -3.94
N CYS A 11 2.34 1.05 -4.91
CA CYS A 11 2.16 1.89 -6.09
C CYS A 11 0.65 2.10 -6.29
N ARG A 12 0.20 2.55 -7.47
CA ARG A 12 -1.24 2.76 -7.71
C ARG A 12 -2.08 1.49 -7.52
N SER A 13 -1.69 0.38 -8.16
CA SER A 13 -2.46 -0.89 -8.20
C SER A 13 -1.78 -2.09 -7.53
N GLY A 14 -0.56 -1.91 -7.01
CA GLY A 14 0.25 -2.98 -6.43
C GLY A 14 1.24 -3.67 -7.40
N GLN A 15 1.10 -3.51 -8.72
CA GLN A 15 1.93 -4.20 -9.72
C GLN A 15 3.41 -3.78 -9.70
N ARG A 16 3.71 -2.48 -9.74
CA ARG A 16 5.10 -1.99 -9.75
C ARG A 16 5.78 -2.22 -8.40
N SER A 17 5.05 -2.04 -7.31
CA SER A 17 5.56 -2.26 -5.96
C SER A 17 5.83 -3.73 -5.68
N TYR A 18 5.09 -4.66 -6.30
CA TYR A 18 5.42 -6.08 -6.29
C TYR A 18 6.80 -6.35 -6.89
N ASN A 19 7.06 -5.82 -8.10
CA ASN A 19 8.37 -5.96 -8.75
C ASN A 19 9.50 -5.33 -7.91
N ALA A 20 9.25 -4.19 -7.27
CA ALA A 20 10.21 -3.56 -6.36
C ALA A 20 10.51 -4.43 -5.13
N VAL A 21 9.50 -5.06 -4.52
CA VAL A 21 9.69 -6.00 -3.41
C VAL A 21 10.50 -7.21 -3.84
N LEU A 22 10.25 -7.78 -5.03
CA LEU A 22 11.06 -8.89 -5.55
C LEU A 22 12.53 -8.48 -5.75
N ALA A 23 12.78 -7.31 -6.34
CA ALA A 23 14.14 -6.80 -6.53
C ALA A 23 14.86 -6.55 -5.20
N LEU A 24 14.15 -6.09 -4.16
CA LEU A 24 14.71 -5.88 -2.83
C LEU A 24 14.98 -7.21 -2.11
N LYS A 25 14.07 -8.19 -2.21
CA LYS A 25 14.30 -9.54 -1.68
C LYS A 25 15.55 -10.18 -2.31
N ALA A 26 15.72 -10.05 -3.62
CA ALA A 26 16.92 -10.51 -4.33
C ALA A 26 18.22 -9.83 -3.83
N LYS A 27 18.12 -8.64 -3.25
CA LYS A 27 19.23 -7.89 -2.62
C LYS A 27 19.37 -8.14 -1.11
N GLY A 28 18.69 -9.16 -0.58
CA GLY A 28 18.81 -9.57 0.83
C GLY A 28 17.98 -8.75 1.82
N TYR A 29 16.99 -7.99 1.36
CA TYR A 29 16.02 -7.37 2.27
C TYR A 29 14.98 -8.40 2.71
N THR A 30 14.84 -8.61 4.01
CA THR A 30 13.94 -9.63 4.59
C THR A 30 12.59 -9.07 5.03
N GLN A 31 12.55 -7.79 5.41
CA GLN A 31 11.35 -7.14 5.97
C GLN A 31 10.70 -6.15 4.98
N VAL A 32 10.53 -6.57 3.72
CA VAL A 32 9.89 -5.75 2.67
C VAL A 32 8.60 -6.40 2.17
N PHE A 33 7.52 -5.61 2.13
CA PHE A 33 6.16 -6.10 1.88
C PHE A 33 5.47 -5.27 0.81
N ASN A 34 4.75 -5.92 -0.12
CA ASN A 34 3.91 -5.23 -1.09
C ASN A 34 2.52 -5.03 -0.49
N ILE A 35 1.98 -3.81 -0.59
CA ILE A 35 0.58 -3.56 -0.24
C ILE A 35 -0.32 -4.03 -1.39
N SER A 36 -1.10 -5.08 -1.15
CA SER A 36 -2.05 -5.64 -2.13
C SER A 36 -3.09 -4.60 -2.55
N GLY A 37 -3.42 -4.55 -3.85
CA GLY A 37 -4.28 -3.52 -4.44
C GLY A 37 -3.66 -2.12 -4.53
N GLY A 38 -2.49 -1.90 -3.93
CA GLY A 38 -1.82 -0.60 -3.90
C GLY A 38 -2.71 0.50 -3.31
N PHE A 39 -2.48 1.73 -3.75
CA PHE A 39 -3.24 2.90 -3.29
C PHE A 39 -4.74 2.83 -3.66
N VAL A 40 -5.10 2.19 -4.77
CA VAL A 40 -6.51 1.97 -5.15
C VAL A 40 -7.21 1.05 -4.16
N GLY A 41 -6.55 -0.04 -3.76
CA GLY A 41 -7.07 -0.94 -2.72
C GLY A 41 -7.27 -0.24 -1.38
N ILE A 42 -6.30 0.60 -0.96
CA ILE A 42 -6.43 1.44 0.23
C ILE A 42 -7.65 2.37 0.09
N CYS A 43 -7.78 3.09 -1.03
CA CYS A 43 -8.90 4.01 -1.23
C CYS A 43 -10.26 3.31 -1.15
N ALA A 44 -10.41 2.13 -1.76
CA ALA A 44 -11.66 1.39 -1.73
C ALA A 44 -12.03 0.95 -0.30
N TYR A 45 -11.06 0.45 0.46
CA TYR A 45 -11.24 0.02 1.85
C TYR A 45 -11.59 1.20 2.76
N GLU A 46 -10.81 2.28 2.69
CA GLU A 46 -11.03 3.48 3.51
C GLU A 46 -12.36 4.15 3.16
N TYR A 47 -12.72 4.23 1.88
CA TYR A 47 -14.02 4.79 1.45
C TYR A 47 -15.19 4.04 2.08
N PHE A 48 -15.17 2.71 2.03
CA PHE A 48 -16.22 1.89 2.63
C PHE A 48 -16.34 2.14 4.15
N ASN A 49 -15.20 2.12 4.86
CA ASN A 49 -15.18 2.35 6.31
C ASN A 49 -15.64 3.76 6.68
N ASP A 50 -15.23 4.79 5.93
CA ASP A 50 -15.62 6.17 6.20
C ASP A 50 -17.13 6.38 6.00
N LYS A 51 -17.70 5.78 4.94
CA LYS A 51 -19.14 5.85 4.70
C LYS A 51 -19.97 5.06 5.71
N THR A 52 -19.50 3.89 6.13
CA THR A 52 -20.27 2.99 7.01
C THR A 52 -20.12 3.34 8.50
N MET A 53 -18.96 3.87 8.90
CA MET A 53 -18.66 4.17 10.30
C MET A 53 -18.69 5.67 10.63
N GLY A 54 -18.91 6.54 9.63
CA GLY A 54 -18.91 8.00 9.83
C GLY A 54 -17.55 8.55 10.27
N ARG A 55 -16.46 7.86 9.94
CA ARG A 55 -15.10 8.26 10.33
C ARG A 55 -14.60 9.41 9.45
N LYS A 56 -13.74 10.26 10.02
CA LYS A 56 -12.99 11.26 9.26
C LYS A 56 -12.01 10.58 8.29
N PRO A 57 -12.05 10.89 6.98
CA PRO A 57 -11.13 10.32 6.00
C PRO A 57 -9.67 10.58 6.35
N ILE A 58 -8.82 9.58 6.10
CA ILE A 58 -7.36 9.69 6.22
C ILE A 58 -6.68 10.09 4.91
N VAL A 59 -7.38 9.95 3.79
CA VAL A 59 -6.94 10.42 2.47
C VAL A 59 -7.60 11.75 2.17
N THR A 60 -6.88 12.64 1.47
CA THR A 60 -7.44 13.91 1.00
C THR A 60 -8.56 13.67 0.00
N GLU A 61 -8.33 12.73 -0.91
CA GLU A 61 -9.27 12.31 -1.95
C GLU A 61 -9.07 10.81 -2.20
N TYR A 62 -10.15 10.12 -2.52
CA TYR A 62 -10.10 8.71 -2.90
C TYR A 62 -9.83 8.59 -4.41
N ASN A 63 -9.11 7.53 -4.80
CA ASN A 63 -8.86 7.21 -6.19
C ASN A 63 -10.11 6.62 -6.87
N HIS A 64 -11.13 7.47 -7.08
CA HIS A 64 -12.24 7.21 -8.00
C HIS A 64 -11.77 7.66 -9.38
N ASN A 65 -11.85 6.81 -10.40
CA ASN A 65 -11.43 7.20 -11.76
C ASN A 65 -12.18 8.45 -12.26
#